data_AF-A0AA37SQ82-F1
#
_entry.id   AF-A0AA37SQ82-F1
#
_cell.length_a   1.000
_cell.length_b   1.000
_cell.length_c   1.000
_cell.angle_alpha   90.00
_cell.angle_beta   90.00
_cell.angle_gamma   90.00
#
_symmetry.space_group_name_H-M   'P 1'
#
loop_
_entity.id
_entity.type
_entity.pdbx_description
1 polymer ?
#
loop_
_entity_poly.entity_id
_entity_poly.type
_entity_poly.pdbx_seq_one_letter_code
_entity_poly.pdbx_strand_id
1 'polypeptide(L)'
;MKRCTLLICFFLAYGTTYNQANDYVKILGTDLQVGNLKDYGLSSFERKEPTFSGSPLLWGEWTPGSLKLKGKKEFIQKEYHIIYDCFRKLLYLKLDESEYNVNLEMVDSILLGTTNGLSRNFVTLRNNKGINDLYEILLDSETLSLLLKTEAYIGSQSYSPAFDIGSKKPKLSLKESLYLSRNGELYELTKRRKAFIDKYEKTEELEDIVSYFKEKKVNFKKSEDVRSALLELEYED
;
A
#
# COMPACT_ATOMS: atom_id res chain seq x y z
N MET A 1 46.00 16.64 49.96
CA MET A 1 44.97 17.57 49.45
C MET A 1 44.36 16.94 48.21
N LYS A 2 43.10 16.49 48.33
CA LYS A 2 42.41 15.63 47.36
C LYS A 2 41.72 16.49 46.29
N ARG A 3 41.89 16.10 45.03
CA ARG A 3 41.31 16.73 43.84
C ARG A 3 39.81 16.43 43.78
N CYS A 4 38.97 17.45 43.74
CA CYS A 4 37.54 17.35 43.42
C CYS A 4 37.40 17.51 41.90
N THR A 5 37.30 16.39 41.19
CA THR A 5 36.91 16.36 39.78
C THR A 5 35.38 16.42 39.72
N LEU A 6 34.85 17.54 39.25
CA LEU A 6 33.42 17.76 39.03
C LEU A 6 33.02 17.02 37.74
N LEU A 7 32.31 15.90 37.87
CA LEU A 7 31.76 15.14 36.75
C LEU A 7 30.45 15.81 36.33
N ILE A 8 30.44 16.51 35.19
CA ILE A 8 29.23 17.09 34.60
C ILE A 8 28.53 15.99 33.81
N CYS A 9 27.48 15.41 34.38
CA CYS A 9 26.57 14.52 33.67
C CYS A 9 25.69 15.36 32.73
N PHE A 10 26.04 15.38 31.44
CA PHE A 10 25.13 15.81 30.37
C PHE A 10 24.10 14.70 30.16
N PHE A 11 22.98 14.77 30.87
CA PHE A 11 21.76 14.06 30.48
C PHE A 11 21.21 14.77 29.23
N LEU A 12 21.61 14.29 28.06
CA LEU A 12 20.86 14.55 26.82
C LEU A 12 19.52 13.82 26.97
N ALA A 13 18.51 14.57 27.40
CA ALA A 13 17.12 14.21 27.22
C ALA A 13 16.84 14.17 25.72
N TYR A 14 17.11 13.03 25.09
CA TYR A 14 16.45 12.68 23.85
C TYR A 14 14.97 12.53 24.18
N GLY A 15 14.19 13.51 23.73
CA GLY A 15 12.75 13.46 23.78
C GLY A 15 12.29 12.22 23.04
N THR A 16 11.91 11.19 23.78
CA THR A 16 11.11 10.09 23.28
C THR A 16 9.72 10.63 23.02
N THR A 17 9.42 11.03 21.78
CA THR A 17 8.02 11.10 21.35
C THR A 17 7.55 9.69 21.04
N TYR A 18 7.24 8.98 22.11
CA TYR A 18 6.38 7.80 22.09
C TYR A 18 4.99 8.27 21.69
N ASN A 19 4.47 7.79 20.55
CA ASN A 19 3.06 7.86 20.22
C ASN A 19 2.61 6.55 19.57
N GLN A 20 2.54 5.49 20.38
CA GLN A 20 1.46 4.53 20.24
C GLN A 20 0.36 4.92 21.23
N ALA A 21 -0.68 5.55 20.71
CA ALA A 21 -1.99 5.51 21.31
C ALA A 21 -3.02 5.56 20.18
N ASN A 22 -3.91 4.58 20.18
CA ASN A 22 -5.19 4.59 19.48
C ASN A 22 -6.03 5.78 19.99
N ASP A 23 -5.66 6.99 19.63
CA ASP A 23 -6.50 8.16 19.84
C ASP A 23 -7.61 8.10 18.80
N TYR A 24 -8.81 7.76 19.27
CA TYR A 24 -10.04 8.09 18.59
C TYR A 24 -9.99 9.58 18.28
N VAL A 25 -9.69 9.86 17.02
CA VAL A 25 -9.56 11.17 16.42
C VAL A 25 -10.84 11.96 16.68
N LYS A 26 -10.79 12.87 17.65
CA LYS A 26 -11.84 13.84 17.94
C LYS A 26 -11.64 15.00 16.95
N ILE A 27 -12.26 14.93 15.76
CA ILE A 27 -12.06 15.96 14.72
C ILE A 27 -13.36 16.66 14.31
N LEU A 28 -13.27 18.00 14.33
CA LEU A 28 -14.19 18.97 13.75
C LEU A 28 -13.72 19.29 12.31
N GLY A 29 -14.48 18.89 11.29
CA GLY A 29 -14.21 19.20 9.88
C GLY A 29 -15.39 18.81 8.99
N THR A 30 -15.72 19.64 7.99
CA THR A 30 -16.94 19.52 7.17
C THR A 30 -16.90 18.32 6.21
N ASP A 31 -17.98 17.53 6.21
CA ASP A 31 -18.21 16.40 5.31
C ASP A 31 -17.95 16.70 3.82
N LEU A 32 -17.44 15.71 3.07
CA LEU A 32 -17.56 15.70 1.60
C LEU A 32 -19.05 15.72 1.22
N GLN A 33 -19.55 16.88 0.83
CA GLN A 33 -20.88 17.02 0.23
C GLN A 33 -20.77 16.91 -1.29
N VAL A 34 -21.83 16.42 -1.94
CA VAL A 34 -21.91 16.23 -3.39
C VAL A 34 -21.49 17.47 -4.18
N GLY A 35 -21.75 18.68 -3.65
CA GLY A 35 -21.33 19.95 -4.25
C GLY A 35 -19.81 20.12 -4.35
N ASN A 36 -19.05 19.67 -3.35
CA ASN A 36 -17.59 19.80 -3.30
C ASN A 36 -16.89 18.76 -4.20
N LEU A 37 -17.57 17.68 -4.58
CA LEU A 37 -16.98 16.58 -5.38
C LEU A 37 -16.55 17.04 -6.79
N LYS A 38 -17.26 18.02 -7.36
CA LYS A 38 -16.91 18.61 -8.67
C LYS A 38 -15.60 19.37 -8.65
N ASP A 39 -15.30 20.03 -7.53
CA ASP A 39 -14.02 20.75 -7.33
C ASP A 39 -12.82 19.78 -7.28
N TYR A 40 -13.08 18.50 -7.04
CA TYR A 40 -12.11 17.41 -7.07
C TYR A 40 -12.15 16.57 -8.34
N GLY A 41 -12.87 17.02 -9.39
CA GLY A 41 -12.93 16.31 -10.67
C GLY A 41 -13.62 14.94 -10.64
N LEU A 42 -14.44 14.68 -9.61
CA LEU A 42 -15.17 13.43 -9.47
C LEU A 42 -16.40 13.43 -10.39
N SER A 43 -16.61 12.35 -11.15
CA SER A 43 -17.75 12.21 -12.06
C SER A 43 -18.50 10.89 -11.85
N SER A 44 -19.81 10.92 -12.12
CA SER A 44 -20.60 9.69 -12.23
C SER A 44 -20.27 8.99 -13.55
N PHE A 45 -20.24 7.66 -13.56
CA PHE A 45 -19.98 6.90 -14.77
C PHE A 45 -20.79 5.58 -14.77
N GLU A 46 -21.02 5.03 -15.97
CA GLU A 46 -21.61 3.70 -16.12
C GLU A 46 -20.52 2.65 -16.32
N ARG A 47 -20.61 1.54 -15.56
CA ARG A 47 -19.70 0.40 -15.70
C ARG A 47 -20.06 -0.38 -16.96
N LYS A 48 -19.17 -0.37 -17.96
CA LYS A 48 -19.26 -1.31 -19.09
C LYS A 48 -19.00 -2.74 -18.63
N GLU A 49 -19.78 -3.68 -19.16
CA GLU A 49 -19.55 -5.11 -18.96
C GLU A 49 -18.15 -5.53 -19.43
N PRO A 50 -17.42 -6.35 -18.65
CA PRO A 50 -16.09 -6.80 -19.03
C PRO A 50 -16.12 -7.83 -20.17
N THR A 51 -15.17 -7.71 -21.10
CA THR A 51 -14.94 -8.68 -22.19
C THR A 51 -14.08 -9.88 -21.76
N PHE A 52 -13.63 -9.90 -20.51
CA PHE A 52 -12.79 -10.93 -19.91
C PHE A 52 -13.53 -11.69 -18.79
N SER A 53 -13.03 -12.85 -18.41
CA SER A 53 -13.46 -13.57 -17.20
C SER A 53 -12.56 -13.23 -16.00
N GLY A 54 -13.09 -13.28 -14.78
CA GLY A 54 -12.37 -12.89 -13.55
C GLY A 54 -12.78 -11.51 -13.02
N SER A 55 -12.37 -11.19 -11.79
CA SER A 55 -12.66 -9.90 -11.16
C SER A 55 -11.44 -8.97 -11.25
N PRO A 56 -11.60 -7.73 -11.74
CA PRO A 56 -10.53 -6.73 -11.72
C PRO A 56 -10.38 -6.06 -10.35
N LEU A 57 -11.27 -6.36 -9.40
CA LEU A 57 -11.38 -5.66 -8.12
C LEU A 57 -10.33 -6.19 -7.14
N LEU A 58 -9.64 -5.29 -6.45
CA LEU A 58 -8.63 -5.63 -5.45
C LEU A 58 -9.23 -6.34 -4.23
N TRP A 59 -10.44 -5.94 -3.85
CA TRP A 59 -11.27 -6.61 -2.87
C TRP A 59 -12.68 -6.72 -3.48
N GLY A 60 -13.36 -7.83 -3.20
CA GLY A 60 -14.53 -8.27 -3.99
C GLY A 60 -15.82 -7.50 -3.75
N GLU A 61 -15.86 -6.64 -2.73
CA GLU A 61 -17.08 -6.04 -2.21
C GLU A 61 -16.85 -4.59 -1.80
N TRP A 62 -17.93 -3.83 -1.67
CA TRP A 62 -17.88 -2.47 -1.16
C TRP A 62 -17.48 -2.49 0.31
N THR A 63 -16.30 -1.95 0.64
CA THR A 63 -15.75 -2.02 1.99
C THR A 63 -15.80 -0.64 2.65
N PRO A 64 -16.34 -0.49 3.87
CA PRO A 64 -16.29 0.77 4.58
C PRO A 64 -14.84 1.20 4.79
N GLY A 65 -14.55 2.48 4.69
CA GLY A 65 -13.20 3.01 4.81
C GLY A 65 -13.15 4.53 4.76
N SER A 66 -11.95 5.06 4.89
CA SER A 66 -11.66 6.48 4.79
C SER A 66 -10.52 6.71 3.81
N LEU A 67 -10.42 7.93 3.29
CA LEU A 67 -9.40 8.33 2.33
C LEU A 67 -8.83 9.68 2.73
N LYS A 68 -7.54 9.87 2.48
CA LYS A 68 -6.86 11.17 2.59
C LYS A 68 -6.57 11.68 1.19
N LEU A 69 -6.85 12.96 0.91
CA LEU A 69 -6.55 13.60 -0.37
C LEU A 69 -5.30 14.49 -0.30
N LYS A 70 -4.55 14.60 -1.40
CA LYS A 70 -3.38 15.48 -1.55
C LYS A 70 -3.81 16.94 -1.66
N GLY A 71 -2.98 17.87 -1.16
CA GLY A 71 -3.12 19.31 -1.44
C GLY A 71 -3.83 20.18 -0.38
N LYS A 72 -3.88 19.75 0.88
CA LYS A 72 -4.39 20.53 2.03
C LYS A 72 -5.88 20.90 1.94
N LYS A 73 -6.73 19.88 2.03
CA LYS A 73 -7.86 19.81 2.97
C LYS A 73 -7.97 18.34 3.34
N GLU A 74 -7.61 18.01 4.57
CA GLU A 74 -7.83 16.67 5.11
C GLU A 74 -9.35 16.45 5.20
N PHE A 75 -9.93 15.75 4.25
CA PHE A 75 -11.31 15.27 4.37
C PHE A 75 -11.29 13.98 5.15
N ILE A 76 -11.28 14.11 6.47
CA ILE A 76 -11.23 12.97 7.37
C ILE A 76 -12.66 12.66 7.84
N GLN A 77 -13.07 11.44 7.51
CA GLN A 77 -14.11 10.63 8.14
C GLN A 77 -15.59 10.96 7.87
N LYS A 78 -16.09 10.35 6.78
CA LYS A 78 -17.24 9.44 6.86
C LYS A 78 -16.81 8.04 6.41
N GLU A 79 -17.44 7.00 6.93
CA GLU A 79 -17.29 5.62 6.41
C GLU A 79 -17.83 5.57 4.98
N TYR A 80 -16.96 5.82 4.01
CA TYR A 80 -17.28 5.63 2.60
C TYR A 80 -17.15 4.16 2.28
N HIS A 81 -18.01 3.66 1.41
CA HIS A 81 -17.76 2.36 0.84
C HIS A 81 -16.83 2.53 -0.34
N ILE A 82 -15.69 1.86 -0.28
CA ILE A 82 -14.58 2.00 -1.23
C ILE A 82 -14.41 0.68 -1.96
N ILE A 83 -14.16 0.75 -3.26
CA ILE A 83 -13.67 -0.39 -4.05
C ILE A 83 -12.66 0.07 -5.09
N TYR A 84 -11.65 -0.75 -5.36
CA TYR A 84 -10.57 -0.42 -6.29
C TYR A 84 -10.51 -1.41 -7.45
N ASP A 85 -10.52 -0.89 -8.68
CA ASP A 85 -10.36 -1.65 -9.92
C ASP A 85 -8.88 -1.61 -10.35
N CYS A 86 -8.16 -2.71 -10.11
CA CYS A 86 -6.75 -2.87 -10.46
C CYS A 86 -6.48 -2.82 -11.96
N PHE A 87 -7.48 -3.11 -12.79
CA PHE A 87 -7.33 -3.15 -14.24
C PHE A 87 -7.43 -1.75 -14.85
N ARG A 88 -8.43 -0.99 -14.42
CA ARG A 88 -8.64 0.40 -14.86
C ARG A 88 -7.82 1.41 -14.06
N LYS A 89 -7.25 1.00 -12.92
CA LYS A 89 -6.58 1.86 -11.94
C LYS A 89 -7.50 2.98 -11.43
N LEU A 90 -8.76 2.62 -11.17
CA LEU A 90 -9.79 3.55 -10.71
C LEU A 90 -10.22 3.18 -9.30
N LEU A 91 -10.19 4.18 -8.41
CA LEU A 91 -10.80 4.08 -7.10
C LEU A 91 -12.24 4.54 -7.20
N TYR A 92 -13.17 3.75 -6.67
CA TYR A 92 -14.56 4.14 -6.59
C TYR A 92 -14.98 4.35 -5.14
N LEU A 93 -15.78 5.39 -4.93
CA LEU A 93 -16.42 5.71 -3.66
C LEU A 93 -17.92 5.65 -3.85
N LYS A 94 -18.61 5.03 -2.90
CA LYS A 94 -20.06 5.13 -2.79
C LYS A 94 -20.43 6.08 -1.66
N LEU A 95 -21.20 7.11 -2.01
CA LEU A 95 -21.80 8.10 -1.10
C LEU A 95 -23.31 8.01 -1.28
N ASP A 96 -24.02 7.61 -0.24
CA ASP A 96 -25.45 7.30 -0.30
C ASP A 96 -25.75 6.30 -1.45
N GLU A 97 -26.56 6.70 -2.43
CA GLU A 97 -26.91 5.87 -3.59
C GLU A 97 -26.08 6.17 -4.85
N SER A 98 -25.04 7.02 -4.75
CA SER A 98 -24.23 7.44 -5.90
C SER A 98 -22.81 6.87 -5.85
N GLU A 99 -22.30 6.47 -7.01
CA GLU A 99 -20.91 6.03 -7.21
C GLU A 99 -20.09 7.13 -7.89
N TYR A 100 -18.89 7.37 -7.37
CA TYR A 100 -17.95 8.37 -7.86
C TYR A 100 -16.61 7.71 -8.16
N ASN A 101 -15.95 8.12 -9.25
CA ASN A 101 -14.57 7.75 -9.52
C ASN A 101 -13.61 8.79 -8.94
N VAL A 102 -12.56 8.34 -8.25
CA VAL A 102 -11.50 9.20 -7.71
C VAL A 102 -10.21 8.90 -8.46
N ASN A 103 -9.57 9.95 -8.98
CA ASN A 103 -8.24 9.83 -9.56
C ASN A 103 -7.22 9.52 -8.44
N LEU A 104 -6.47 8.42 -8.57
CA LEU A 104 -5.39 8.06 -7.65
C LEU A 104 -4.31 9.13 -7.50
N GLU A 105 -4.18 10.06 -8.46
CA GLU A 105 -3.28 11.21 -8.33
C GLU A 105 -3.64 12.12 -7.15
N MET A 106 -4.91 12.14 -6.77
CA MET A 106 -5.45 12.99 -5.72
C MET A 106 -5.52 12.28 -4.38
N VAL A 107 -5.45 10.95 -4.36
CA VAL A 107 -5.50 10.15 -3.14
C VAL A 107 -4.10 10.09 -2.55
N ASP A 108 -3.96 10.32 -1.25
CA ASP A 108 -2.73 10.18 -0.49
C ASP A 108 -2.68 8.79 0.14
N SER A 109 -3.68 8.46 0.96
CA SER A 109 -3.83 7.16 1.62
C SER A 109 -5.29 6.73 1.71
N ILE A 110 -5.49 5.42 1.95
CA ILE A 110 -6.79 4.79 2.17
C ILE A 110 -6.68 3.89 3.40
N LEU A 111 -7.66 3.99 4.30
CA LEU A 111 -7.80 3.11 5.44
C LEU A 111 -9.11 2.34 5.27
N LEU A 112 -9.03 1.03 5.01
CA LEU A 112 -10.22 0.19 4.93
C LEU A 112 -10.57 -0.39 6.31
N GLY A 113 -11.87 -0.44 6.56
CA GLY A 113 -12.48 -1.12 7.68
C GLY A 113 -12.21 -2.62 7.68
N THR A 114 -12.44 -3.22 8.83
CA THR A 114 -12.03 -4.58 9.16
C THR A 114 -12.91 -5.64 8.51
N THR A 115 -12.35 -6.44 7.59
CA THR A 115 -12.83 -7.81 7.31
C THR A 115 -11.99 -8.75 8.17
N ASN A 116 -12.58 -9.30 9.24
CA ASN A 116 -11.90 -10.18 10.24
C ASN A 116 -11.03 -9.47 11.30
N GLY A 117 -11.31 -8.21 11.63
CA GLY A 117 -10.62 -7.49 12.72
C GLY A 117 -9.24 -6.92 12.36
N LEU A 118 -8.76 -7.13 11.13
CA LEU A 118 -7.54 -6.50 10.59
C LEU A 118 -7.90 -5.37 9.63
N SER A 119 -7.50 -4.15 9.97
CA SER A 119 -7.64 -3.01 9.08
C SER A 119 -6.55 -3.07 8.01
N ARG A 120 -6.88 -2.59 6.80
CA ARG A 120 -5.94 -2.57 5.67
C ARG A 120 -5.62 -1.13 5.31
N ASN A 121 -4.34 -0.81 5.35
CA ASN A 121 -3.82 0.51 5.02
C ASN A 121 -3.26 0.51 3.60
N PHE A 122 -3.53 1.57 2.86
CA PHE A 122 -2.97 1.78 1.54
C PHE A 122 -2.41 3.18 1.40
N VAL A 123 -1.36 3.32 0.59
CA VAL A 123 -0.74 4.57 0.21
C VAL A 123 -0.63 4.66 -1.30
N THR A 124 -0.75 5.87 -1.86
CA THR A 124 -0.41 6.10 -3.26
C THR A 124 1.01 6.58 -3.39
N LEU A 125 1.81 5.88 -4.18
CA LEU A 125 3.19 6.26 -4.46
C LEU A 125 3.37 6.41 -5.95
N ARG A 126 4.14 7.44 -6.33
CA ARG A 126 4.50 7.68 -7.72
C ARG A 126 5.57 6.68 -8.13
N ASN A 127 5.29 5.87 -9.15
CA ASN A 127 6.27 4.94 -9.69
C ASN A 127 7.28 5.66 -10.60
N ASN A 128 8.29 4.91 -11.07
CA ASN A 128 9.35 5.43 -11.95
C ASN A 128 8.85 5.95 -13.31
N LYS A 129 7.59 5.70 -13.67
CA LYS A 129 6.94 6.22 -14.88
C LYS A 129 6.13 7.50 -14.60
N GLY A 130 6.21 8.04 -13.38
CA GLY A 130 5.46 9.23 -12.97
C GLY A 130 3.99 8.99 -12.66
N ILE A 131 3.53 7.72 -12.68
CA ILE A 131 2.13 7.35 -12.45
C ILE A 131 1.95 6.93 -10.99
N ASN A 132 0.90 7.40 -10.33
CA ASN A 132 0.57 6.91 -8.99
C ASN A 132 -0.01 5.50 -9.07
N ASP A 133 0.57 4.59 -8.30
CA ASP A 133 0.03 3.26 -8.04
C ASP A 133 -0.42 3.17 -6.57
N LEU A 134 -1.35 2.25 -6.28
CA LEU A 134 -1.85 1.97 -4.94
C LEU A 134 -1.07 0.80 -4.34
N TYR A 135 -0.56 0.99 -3.13
CA TYR A 135 0.21 0.00 -2.39
C TYR A 135 -0.47 -0.26 -1.05
N GLU A 136 -0.68 -1.53 -0.71
CA GLU A 136 -1.07 -1.93 0.63
C GLU A 136 0.16 -1.93 1.55
N ILE A 137 0.02 -1.38 2.75
CA ILE A 137 1.08 -1.30 3.74
C ILE A 137 1.00 -2.56 4.62
N LEU A 138 2.03 -3.40 4.55
CA LEU A 138 2.15 -4.63 5.34
C LEU A 138 3.01 -4.44 6.61
N LEU A 139 3.94 -3.50 6.54
CA LEU A 139 4.79 -3.03 7.64
C LEU A 139 5.04 -1.55 7.41
N ASP A 140 4.98 -0.76 8.48
CA ASP A 140 5.29 0.66 8.46
C ASP A 140 6.11 1.02 9.70
N SER A 141 7.35 1.45 9.49
CA SER A 141 8.24 1.95 10.52
C SER A 141 8.75 3.35 10.15
N GLU A 142 9.54 3.96 11.03
CA GLU A 142 10.09 5.29 10.79
C GLU A 142 11.03 5.33 9.57
N THR A 143 11.74 4.24 9.29
CA THR A 143 12.78 4.21 8.24
C THR A 143 12.46 3.24 7.12
N LEU A 144 11.53 2.29 7.33
CA LEU A 144 11.25 1.21 6.39
C LEU A 144 9.76 0.88 6.33
N SER A 145 9.22 0.73 5.13
CA SER A 145 7.89 0.15 4.92
C SER A 145 7.96 -1.05 3.99
N LEU A 146 7.21 -2.11 4.31
CA LEU A 146 6.95 -3.22 3.40
C LEU A 146 5.60 -2.99 2.73
N LEU A 147 5.63 -2.92 1.41
CA LEU A 147 4.48 -2.57 0.59
C LEU A 147 4.11 -3.73 -0.35
N LEU A 148 2.82 -3.93 -0.55
CA LEU A 148 2.26 -4.90 -1.48
C LEU A 148 1.53 -4.16 -2.60
N LYS A 149 1.96 -4.40 -3.83
CA LYS A 149 1.30 -3.90 -5.03
C LYS A 149 0.54 -5.04 -5.71
N THR A 150 -0.70 -4.78 -6.06
CA THR A 150 -1.52 -5.73 -6.83
C THR A 150 -1.86 -5.14 -8.19
N GLU A 151 -1.51 -5.87 -9.24
CA GLU A 151 -1.73 -5.47 -10.63
C GLU A 151 -2.61 -6.48 -11.35
N ALA A 152 -3.57 -6.00 -12.14
CA ALA A 152 -4.35 -6.88 -13.00
C ALA A 152 -3.61 -7.15 -14.32
N TYR A 153 -3.64 -8.40 -14.77
CA TYR A 153 -3.11 -8.81 -16.07
C TYR A 153 -4.14 -9.66 -16.83
N ILE A 154 -4.19 -9.47 -18.14
CA ILE A 154 -5.01 -10.28 -19.03
C ILE A 154 -4.14 -11.40 -19.60
N GLY A 155 -4.48 -12.65 -19.26
CA GLY A 155 -3.89 -13.84 -19.87
C GLY A 155 -4.38 -14.06 -21.30
N SER A 156 -3.55 -14.70 -22.12
CA SER A 156 -3.92 -15.08 -23.48
C SER A 156 -5.11 -16.04 -23.49
N GLN A 157 -5.93 -15.97 -24.54
CA GLN A 157 -6.98 -16.95 -24.80
C GLN A 157 -6.34 -18.32 -25.01
N SER A 158 -6.94 -19.36 -24.44
CA SER A 158 -6.49 -20.76 -24.57
C SER A 158 -7.48 -21.62 -25.37
N TYR A 159 -8.41 -20.99 -26.10
CA TYR A 159 -9.42 -21.70 -26.88
C TYR A 159 -8.78 -22.39 -28.09
N SER A 160 -8.97 -23.70 -28.18
CA SER A 160 -8.64 -24.49 -29.36
C SER A 160 -9.93 -24.84 -30.11
N PRO A 161 -10.21 -24.21 -31.26
CA PRO A 161 -11.42 -24.49 -32.04
C PRO A 161 -11.51 -25.95 -32.50
N ALA A 162 -10.37 -26.58 -32.78
CA ALA A 162 -10.28 -27.95 -33.29
C ALA A 162 -10.78 -29.01 -32.30
N PHE A 163 -10.75 -28.71 -31.01
CA PHE A 163 -11.19 -29.63 -29.95
C PHE A 163 -12.37 -29.09 -29.13
N ASP A 164 -12.84 -27.88 -29.43
CA ASP A 164 -13.79 -27.11 -28.62
C ASP A 164 -13.44 -27.08 -27.11
N ILE A 165 -12.14 -27.00 -26.81
CA ILE A 165 -11.60 -27.00 -25.45
C ILE A 165 -10.93 -25.65 -25.16
N GLY A 166 -11.08 -25.17 -23.92
CA GLY A 166 -10.46 -23.94 -23.43
C GLY A 166 -11.45 -22.77 -23.30
N SER A 167 -10.93 -21.58 -22.94
CA SER A 167 -11.76 -20.39 -22.73
C SER A 167 -11.68 -19.45 -23.93
N LYS A 168 -12.85 -19.14 -24.52
CA LYS A 168 -13.00 -18.12 -25.57
C LYS A 168 -12.74 -16.69 -25.04
N LYS A 169 -13.06 -16.45 -23.77
CA LYS A 169 -12.78 -15.16 -23.12
C LYS A 169 -11.37 -15.17 -22.51
N PRO A 170 -10.59 -14.09 -22.67
CA PRO A 170 -9.34 -13.96 -21.97
C PRO A 170 -9.60 -13.90 -20.46
N LYS A 171 -8.69 -14.47 -19.67
CA LYS A 171 -8.82 -14.53 -18.21
C LYS A 171 -8.04 -13.38 -17.59
N LEU A 172 -8.71 -12.56 -16.81
CA LEU A 172 -8.08 -11.59 -15.94
C LEU A 172 -7.65 -12.26 -14.64
N SER A 173 -6.43 -11.97 -14.25
CA SER A 173 -5.83 -12.45 -13.01
C SER A 173 -5.13 -11.28 -12.32
N LEU A 174 -5.03 -11.36 -11.00
CA LEU A 174 -4.28 -10.39 -10.20
C LEU A 174 -2.89 -10.96 -9.90
N LYS A 175 -1.87 -10.09 -9.94
CA LYS A 175 -0.50 -10.42 -9.60
C LYS A 175 -0.04 -9.49 -8.49
N GLU A 176 0.49 -10.10 -7.45
CA GLU A 176 1.10 -9.43 -6.32
C GLU A 176 2.63 -9.34 -6.47
N SER A 177 3.15 -8.17 -6.14
CA SER A 177 4.57 -7.86 -6.03
C SER A 177 4.84 -7.10 -4.74
N LEU A 178 5.90 -7.48 -4.02
CA LEU A 178 6.34 -6.81 -2.81
C LEU A 178 7.37 -5.73 -3.13
N TYR A 179 7.36 -4.65 -2.34
CA TYR A 179 8.28 -3.53 -2.44
C TYR A 179 8.77 -3.13 -1.04
N LEU A 180 10.04 -2.75 -0.91
CA LEU A 180 10.54 -1.99 0.25
C LEU A 180 10.46 -0.51 -0.11
N SER A 181 9.99 0.30 0.82
CA SER A 181 10.13 1.74 0.78
C SER A 181 11.13 2.15 1.87
N ARG A 182 12.25 2.76 1.49
CA ARG A 182 13.24 3.28 2.44
C ARG A 182 13.73 4.63 1.95
N ASN A 183 13.74 5.63 2.84
CA ASN A 183 14.12 7.00 2.51
C ASN A 183 13.38 7.60 1.30
N GLY A 184 12.13 7.19 1.08
CA GLY A 184 11.30 7.64 -0.05
C GLY A 184 11.59 6.94 -1.38
N GLU A 185 12.54 6.00 -1.43
CA GLU A 185 12.82 5.18 -2.61
C GLU A 185 12.11 3.82 -2.53
N LEU A 186 11.71 3.31 -3.70
CA LEU A 186 11.00 2.03 -3.83
C LEU A 186 11.87 0.95 -4.48
N TYR A 187 12.01 -0.19 -3.79
CA TYR A 187 12.81 -1.32 -4.23
C TYR A 187 11.94 -2.58 -4.35
N GLU A 188 11.85 -3.16 -5.55
CA GLU A 188 11.02 -4.35 -5.80
C GLU A 188 11.69 -5.62 -5.23
N LEU A 189 10.99 -6.34 -4.34
CA LEU A 189 11.41 -7.66 -3.88
C LEU A 189 11.01 -8.70 -4.91
N THR A 190 11.97 -9.08 -5.75
CA THR A 190 11.73 -10.15 -6.71
C THR A 190 11.38 -11.45 -5.97
N LYS A 191 10.43 -12.24 -6.49
CA LYS A 191 10.01 -13.52 -5.86
C LYS A 191 11.16 -14.51 -5.62
N ARG A 192 12.28 -14.34 -6.31
CA ARG A 192 13.50 -15.14 -6.15
C ARG A 192 14.48 -14.34 -5.29
N ARG A 193 14.66 -14.72 -4.02
CA ARG A 193 15.60 -14.07 -3.08
C ARG A 193 16.96 -13.75 -3.72
N LYS A 194 17.55 -14.74 -4.42
CA LYS A 194 18.84 -14.56 -5.09
C LYS A 194 18.83 -13.39 -6.10
N ALA A 195 17.77 -13.26 -6.89
CA ALA A 195 17.70 -12.17 -7.87
C ALA A 195 17.53 -10.79 -7.22
N PHE A 196 16.88 -10.71 -6.04
CA PHE A 196 16.85 -9.47 -5.26
C PHE A 196 18.24 -9.13 -4.70
N ILE A 197 18.91 -10.12 -4.07
CA ILE A 197 20.26 -9.97 -3.55
C ILE A 197 21.21 -9.49 -4.66
N ASP A 198 21.27 -10.22 -5.78
CA ASP A 198 22.17 -9.90 -6.89
C ASP A 198 21.90 -8.49 -7.47
N LYS A 199 20.65 -8.01 -7.38
CA LYS A 199 20.24 -6.68 -7.87
C LYS A 199 20.63 -5.55 -6.94
N TYR A 200 20.56 -5.75 -5.62
CA TYR A 200 20.68 -4.70 -4.60
C TYR A 200 21.89 -4.86 -3.67
N GLU A 201 22.75 -5.85 -3.88
CA GLU A 201 23.94 -6.10 -3.05
C GLU A 201 24.90 -4.91 -2.94
N LYS A 202 24.88 -4.00 -3.91
CA LYS A 202 25.73 -2.80 -3.94
C LYS A 202 24.96 -1.51 -3.66
N THR A 203 23.70 -1.61 -3.25
CA THR A 203 22.88 -0.45 -2.87
C THR A 203 23.13 -0.17 -1.40
N GLU A 204 23.84 0.92 -1.10
CA GLU A 204 24.24 1.32 0.26
C GLU A 204 23.01 1.43 1.18
N GLU A 205 21.91 1.96 0.67
CA GLU A 205 20.65 2.12 1.39
C GLU A 205 20.00 0.79 1.79
N LEU A 206 20.43 -0.35 1.23
CA LEU A 206 19.85 -1.68 1.50
C LEU A 206 20.88 -2.68 2.03
N GLU A 207 22.10 -2.25 2.36
CA GLU A 207 23.20 -3.16 2.70
C GLU A 207 22.88 -4.07 3.90
N ASP A 208 22.34 -3.48 4.96
CA ASP A 208 21.83 -4.15 6.17
C ASP A 208 20.73 -5.18 5.85
N ILE A 209 19.69 -4.78 5.12
CA ILE A 209 18.55 -5.62 4.75
C ILE A 209 19.01 -6.79 3.86
N VAL A 210 19.87 -6.52 2.87
CA VAL A 210 20.41 -7.54 1.97
C VAL A 210 21.28 -8.52 2.77
N SER A 211 22.11 -8.03 3.69
CA SER A 211 22.95 -8.86 4.56
C SER A 211 22.09 -9.75 5.46
N TYR A 212 21.07 -9.19 6.10
CA TYR A 212 20.13 -9.92 6.94
C TYR A 212 19.38 -11.01 6.15
N PHE A 213 18.85 -10.67 4.97
CA PHE A 213 18.15 -11.63 4.13
C PHE A 213 19.04 -12.75 3.59
N LYS A 214 20.34 -12.49 3.36
CA LYS A 214 21.33 -13.52 3.05
C LYS A 214 21.53 -14.48 4.21
N GLU A 215 21.74 -13.95 5.41
CA GLU A 215 22.01 -14.72 6.63
C GLU A 215 20.82 -15.60 7.02
N LYS A 216 19.65 -14.99 7.23
CA LYS A 216 18.43 -15.69 7.70
C LYS A 216 17.74 -16.51 6.63
N LYS A 217 18.20 -16.42 5.37
CA LYS A 217 17.63 -17.16 4.23
C LYS A 217 16.11 -16.97 4.09
N VAL A 218 15.63 -15.75 4.26
CA VAL A 218 14.21 -15.38 4.21
C VAL A 218 13.53 -15.86 2.92
N ASN A 219 12.28 -16.29 3.02
CA ASN A 219 11.52 -16.82 1.90
C ASN A 219 10.58 -15.76 1.30
N PHE A 220 10.97 -15.20 0.15
CA PHE A 220 10.24 -14.10 -0.49
C PHE A 220 8.94 -14.52 -1.19
N LYS A 221 8.58 -15.82 -1.17
CA LYS A 221 7.31 -16.29 -1.71
C LYS A 221 6.13 -16.02 -0.78
N LYS A 222 6.38 -15.76 0.51
CA LYS A 222 5.36 -15.44 1.50
C LYS A 222 5.64 -14.05 2.05
N SER A 223 4.67 -13.15 1.95
CA SER A 223 4.79 -11.80 2.49
C SER A 223 5.02 -11.80 4.00
N GLU A 224 4.37 -12.70 4.74
CA GLU A 224 4.52 -12.79 6.19
C GLU A 224 5.95 -13.17 6.64
N ASP A 225 6.62 -14.07 5.90
CA ASP A 225 8.01 -14.43 6.18
C ASP A 225 8.94 -13.21 6.02
N VAL A 226 8.69 -12.37 5.00
CA VAL A 226 9.45 -11.12 4.78
C VAL A 226 9.14 -10.11 5.87
N ARG A 227 7.86 -9.91 6.18
CA ARG A 227 7.39 -8.99 7.23
C ARG A 227 8.01 -9.34 8.58
N SER A 228 8.00 -10.62 8.95
CA SER A 228 8.56 -11.10 10.21
C SER A 228 10.07 -10.87 10.29
N ALA A 229 10.79 -11.16 9.21
CA ALA A 229 12.23 -10.93 9.13
C ALA A 229 12.60 -9.43 9.25
N LEU A 230 11.81 -8.54 8.65
CA LEU A 230 12.03 -7.09 8.77
C LEU A 230 11.75 -6.58 10.18
N LEU A 231 10.69 -7.08 10.82
CA LEU A 231 10.42 -6.76 12.23
C LEU A 231 11.59 -7.19 13.12
N GLU A 232 12.11 -8.41 12.94
CA GLU A 232 13.28 -8.88 13.70
C GLU A 232 14.50 -7.98 13.49
N LEU A 233 14.79 -7.58 12.25
CA LEU A 233 15.90 -6.66 11.94
C LEU A 233 15.76 -5.33 12.70
N GLU A 234 14.56 -4.75 12.76
CA GLU A 234 14.32 -3.47 13.44
C GLU A 234 14.44 -3.54 14.98
N TYR A 235 14.39 -4.73 15.58
CA TYR A 235 14.61 -4.90 17.02
C TYR A 235 16.07 -5.22 17.39
N GLU A 236 16.91 -5.54 16.42
CA GLU A 236 18.35 -5.81 16.64
C GLU A 236 19.21 -4.53 16.62
N ASP A 237 18.69 -3.43 16.04
CA ASP A 237 19.30 -2.10 15.98
C ASP A 237 18.93 -1.19 17.19
#